data_AF-A0A0F9SR63-F1
#
_entry.id   AF-A0A0F9SR63-F1
#
_cell.length_a   1.000
_cell.length_b   1.000
_cell.length_c   1.000
_cell.angle_alpha   90.00
_cell.angle_beta   90.00
_cell.angle_gamma   90.00
#
_symmetry.space_group_name_H-M   'P 1'
#
loop_
_entity.id
_entity.type
_entity.pdbx_description
1 polymer ?
#
loop_
_entity_poly.entity_id
_entity_poly.type
_entity_poly.pdbx_seq_one_letter_code
_entity_poly.pdbx_strand_id
1 'polypeptide(L)'
;MTEKNQIQKTEPQAESPLAAAAMLLQKADGKIDVGQLEALLKVQMQYEANEAKKAYVVAMAAFKADPPEILKDKTVSYKDVRYSHAGLHNVTTQINKALSEHGLTASWVTSQTNGAVMVTCKITHIQGHSEETSLAAPPDATGSKNAIQAIGSTVTYLQRYTLLALTGLAAYDQDDDGKGADPPPGVPKPNEQEQEIIDSICVRLPVVEGKLINSRKVAAIIYAQNRAYPSKESSIDPAVEWFMKKDRPEMYMPDNRSQFEKDNNMPGDADSVPDEATKEAEQTAKEKFGKETEQAECRYICNSCDREFDLLNKTGLCPSCFSNDTTDRRA
;
A
#
# COMPACT_ATOMS: atom_id res chain seq x y z
N MET A 1 17.88 46.27 -37.34
CA MET A 1 18.80 45.43 -36.53
C MET A 1 18.11 45.22 -35.20
N THR A 2 17.60 44.06 -34.82
CA THR A 2 18.29 42.76 -34.84
C THR A 2 17.24 41.64 -34.87
N GLU A 3 17.19 40.85 -35.95
CA GLU A 3 16.42 39.60 -35.99
C GLU A 3 17.10 38.56 -35.09
N LYS A 4 16.34 38.02 -34.14
CA LYS A 4 16.78 36.90 -33.31
C LYS A 4 16.63 35.62 -34.13
N ASN A 5 17.76 35.14 -34.63
CA ASN A 5 17.86 33.87 -35.32
C ASN A 5 17.67 32.73 -34.29
N GLN A 6 16.48 32.12 -34.27
CA GLN A 6 16.23 30.92 -33.49
C GLN A 6 16.79 29.72 -34.26
N ILE A 7 17.84 29.12 -33.71
CA ILE A 7 18.39 27.85 -34.21
C ILE A 7 17.36 26.77 -33.88
N GLN A 8 16.59 26.33 -34.88
CA GLN A 8 15.77 25.14 -34.78
C GLN A 8 16.71 23.94 -34.64
N LYS A 9 16.60 23.25 -33.50
CA LYS A 9 17.31 22.01 -33.22
C LYS A 9 16.57 20.90 -33.96
N THR A 10 16.92 20.66 -35.22
CA THR A 10 16.44 19.49 -35.96
C THR A 10 17.08 18.25 -35.35
N GLU A 11 16.29 17.46 -34.63
CA GLU A 11 16.69 16.10 -34.26
C GLU A 11 16.93 15.30 -35.55
N PRO A 12 18.05 14.57 -35.67
CA PRO A 12 18.31 13.76 -36.84
C PRO A 12 17.29 12.63 -36.87
N GLN A 13 16.40 12.63 -37.88
CA GLN A 13 15.58 11.46 -38.18
C GLN A 13 16.54 10.32 -38.54
N ALA A 14 16.68 9.35 -37.64
CA ALA A 14 17.40 8.13 -37.94
C ALA A 14 16.60 7.38 -39.02
N GLU A 15 17.04 7.46 -40.28
CA GLU A 15 16.47 6.66 -41.36
C GLU A 15 16.56 5.18 -40.99
N SER A 16 15.44 4.45 -41.14
CA SER A 16 15.43 3.02 -40.83
C SER A 16 16.46 2.31 -41.72
N PRO A 17 17.21 1.31 -41.20
CA PRO A 17 18.17 0.55 -41.99
C PRO A 17 17.51 -0.08 -43.23
N LEU A 18 16.22 -0.40 -43.15
CA LEU A 18 15.43 -0.90 -44.28
C LEU A 18 15.19 0.15 -45.36
N ALA A 19 14.97 1.42 -45.01
CA ALA A 19 14.84 2.50 -46.00
C ALA A 19 16.18 2.73 -46.73
N ALA A 20 17.29 2.73 -45.99
CA ALA A 20 18.63 2.82 -46.56
C ALA A 20 18.96 1.60 -47.45
N ALA A 21 18.64 0.39 -47.00
CA ALA A 21 18.86 -0.84 -47.76
C ALA A 21 17.98 -0.92 -49.01
N ALA A 22 16.70 -0.54 -48.93
CA ALA A 22 15.79 -0.50 -50.08
C ALA A 22 16.24 0.53 -51.13
N MET A 23 16.75 1.69 -50.69
CA MET A 23 17.28 2.72 -51.58
C MET A 23 18.57 2.27 -52.29
N LEU A 24 19.42 1.48 -51.61
CA LEU A 24 20.61 0.87 -52.21
C LEU A 24 20.24 -0.24 -53.21
N LEU A 25 19.22 -1.04 -52.92
CA LEU A 25 18.73 -2.10 -53.81
C LEU A 25 18.01 -1.56 -55.05
N GLN A 26 17.28 -0.45 -54.92
CA GLN A 26 16.70 0.28 -56.07
C GLN A 26 17.78 0.79 -57.04
N LYS A 27 18.96 1.15 -56.53
CA LYS A 27 20.10 1.56 -57.37
C LYS A 27 20.83 0.38 -58.02
N ALA A 28 20.54 -0.87 -57.63
CA ALA A 28 21.24 -2.08 -58.05
C ALA A 28 20.40 -2.98 -58.99
N ASP A 29 19.62 -2.39 -59.92
CA ASP A 29 18.77 -3.07 -60.92
C ASP A 29 17.53 -3.82 -60.39
N GLY A 30 17.14 -3.62 -59.12
CA GLY A 30 15.76 -3.87 -58.67
C GLY A 30 15.27 -5.32 -58.62
N LYS A 31 16.15 -6.32 -58.82
CA LYS A 31 15.80 -7.74 -58.69
C LYS A 31 16.11 -8.24 -57.28
N ILE A 32 15.14 -8.16 -56.38
CA ILE A 32 15.23 -8.71 -55.02
C ILE A 32 14.80 -10.18 -55.07
N ASP A 33 15.72 -11.09 -54.73
CA ASP A 33 15.38 -12.50 -54.51
C ASP A 33 14.64 -12.68 -53.17
N VAL A 34 13.81 -13.72 -53.06
CA VAL A 34 13.04 -14.02 -51.84
C VAL A 34 13.96 -14.17 -50.62
N GLY A 35 15.13 -14.78 -50.79
CA GLY A 35 16.12 -14.91 -49.70
C GLY A 35 16.70 -13.57 -49.26
N GLN A 36 16.83 -12.59 -50.16
CA GLN A 36 17.28 -11.24 -49.83
C GLN A 36 16.18 -10.46 -49.08
N LEU A 37 14.91 -10.63 -49.47
CA LEU A 37 13.78 -10.04 -48.75
C LEU A 37 13.69 -10.57 -47.31
N GLU A 38 13.83 -11.87 -47.11
CA GLU A 38 13.87 -12.47 -45.77
C GLU A 38 15.02 -11.92 -44.93
N ALA A 39 16.22 -11.79 -45.51
CA ALA A 39 17.37 -11.21 -44.84
C ALA A 39 17.13 -9.75 -44.43
N LEU A 40 16.51 -8.93 -45.30
CA LEU A 40 16.17 -7.54 -45.00
C LEU A 40 15.12 -7.43 -43.89
N LEU A 41 14.08 -8.26 -43.93
CA LEU A 41 13.07 -8.31 -42.88
C LEU A 41 13.68 -8.72 -41.54
N LYS A 42 14.61 -9.69 -41.54
CA LYS A 42 15.33 -10.09 -40.33
C LYS A 42 16.19 -8.96 -39.77
N VAL A 43 16.90 -8.22 -40.61
CA VAL A 43 17.67 -7.03 -40.20
C VAL A 43 16.74 -5.97 -39.62
N GLN A 44 15.59 -5.73 -40.24
CA GLN A 44 14.60 -4.79 -39.73
C GLN A 44 14.05 -5.21 -38.35
N MET A 45 13.65 -6.48 -38.19
CA MET A 45 13.18 -7.00 -36.90
C MET A 45 14.26 -6.89 -35.80
N GLN A 46 15.53 -7.14 -36.14
CA GLN A 46 16.65 -6.97 -35.22
C GLN A 46 16.87 -5.50 -34.85
N TYR A 47 16.74 -4.60 -35.84
CA TYR A 47 16.82 -3.16 -35.58
C TYR A 47 15.70 -2.70 -34.66
N GLU A 48 14.45 -3.06 -34.94
CA GLU A 48 13.29 -2.75 -34.08
C GLU A 48 13.44 -3.33 -32.67
N ALA A 49 13.93 -4.57 -32.54
CA ALA A 49 14.21 -5.16 -31.22
C ALA A 49 15.31 -4.40 -30.46
N ASN A 50 16.34 -3.93 -31.16
CA ASN A 50 17.40 -3.11 -30.56
C ASN A 50 16.90 -1.72 -30.16
N GLU A 51 16.05 -1.09 -30.97
CA GLU A 51 15.42 0.19 -30.63
C GLU A 51 14.50 0.04 -29.41
N ALA A 52 13.67 -1.00 -29.37
CA ALA A 52 12.83 -1.31 -28.21
C ALA A 52 13.66 -1.56 -26.94
N LYS A 53 14.81 -2.24 -27.06
CA LYS A 53 15.75 -2.44 -25.94
C LYS A 53 16.38 -1.14 -25.47
N LYS A 54 16.84 -0.27 -26.37
CA LYS A 54 17.35 1.07 -26.01
C LYS A 54 16.28 1.89 -25.30
N ALA A 55 15.05 1.89 -25.82
CA ALA A 55 13.94 2.61 -25.23
C ALA A 55 13.60 2.10 -23.83
N TYR A 56 13.60 0.77 -23.62
CA TYR A 56 13.44 0.17 -22.30
C TYR A 56 14.54 0.65 -21.32
N VAL A 57 15.81 0.66 -21.74
CA VAL A 57 16.92 1.10 -20.88
C VAL A 57 16.76 2.57 -20.49
N VAL A 58 16.36 3.43 -21.44
CA VAL A 58 16.09 4.85 -21.15
C VAL A 58 14.92 5.01 -20.18
N ALA A 59 13.81 4.30 -20.40
CA ALA A 59 12.64 4.34 -19.53
C ALA A 59 12.96 3.85 -18.11
N MET A 60 13.71 2.74 -17.99
CA MET A 60 14.12 2.18 -16.71
C MET A 60 15.12 3.08 -15.97
N ALA A 61 16.02 3.75 -16.70
CA ALA A 61 16.92 4.74 -16.12
C ALA A 61 16.16 5.97 -15.60
N ALA A 62 15.15 6.45 -16.35
CA ALA A 62 14.30 7.55 -15.91
C ALA A 62 13.48 7.18 -14.67
N PHE A 63 12.89 5.98 -14.65
CA PHE A 63 12.20 5.44 -13.47
C PHE A 63 13.10 5.41 -12.23
N LYS A 64 14.36 4.98 -12.39
CA LYS A 64 15.33 4.91 -11.29
C LYS A 64 15.87 6.28 -10.86
N ALA A 65 15.69 7.33 -11.65
CA ALA A 65 16.15 8.67 -11.30
C ALA A 65 15.27 9.33 -10.21
N ASP A 66 14.00 8.93 -10.13
CA ASP A 66 13.05 9.35 -9.10
C ASP A 66 12.29 8.13 -8.56
N PRO A 67 12.96 7.25 -7.78
CA PRO A 67 12.38 5.99 -7.36
C PRO A 67 11.28 6.21 -6.31
N PRO A 68 10.15 5.49 -6.37
CA PRO A 68 9.11 5.59 -5.36
C PRO A 68 9.60 5.06 -4.01
N GLU A 69 9.23 5.74 -2.93
CA GLU A 69 9.50 5.27 -1.57
C GLU A 69 8.50 4.19 -1.14
N ILE A 70 9.00 3.04 -0.71
CA ILE A 70 8.18 1.88 -0.33
C ILE A 70 8.25 1.71 1.19
N LEU A 71 7.27 2.24 1.91
CA LEU A 71 7.21 2.15 3.37
C LEU A 71 6.69 0.78 3.85
N LYS A 72 7.08 0.35 5.05
CA LYS A 72 6.54 -0.85 5.72
C LYS A 72 5.11 -0.54 6.23
N ASP A 73 4.10 -1.19 5.66
CA ASP A 73 2.67 -1.01 6.01
C ASP A 73 2.07 -2.20 6.77
N LYS A 74 2.78 -3.33 6.88
CA LYS A 74 2.32 -4.51 7.63
C LYS A 74 3.23 -4.82 8.79
N THR A 75 2.64 -5.10 9.95
CA THR A 75 3.34 -5.63 11.12
C THR A 75 2.86 -7.05 11.39
N VAL A 76 3.78 -8.00 11.53
CA VAL A 76 3.49 -9.37 11.93
C VAL A 76 4.08 -9.60 13.31
N SER A 77 3.24 -10.08 14.23
CA SER A 77 3.66 -10.56 15.55
C SER A 77 3.35 -12.05 15.66
N TYR A 78 4.37 -12.87 15.82
CA TYR A 78 4.22 -14.31 16.05
C TYR A 78 5.16 -14.77 17.15
N LYS A 79 4.57 -15.25 18.26
CA LYS A 79 5.30 -15.54 19.51
C LYS A 79 6.13 -14.31 19.93
N ASP A 80 7.42 -14.48 20.16
CA ASP A 80 8.35 -13.42 20.59
C ASP A 80 8.95 -12.63 19.41
N VAL A 81 8.58 -12.96 18.17
CA VAL A 81 9.12 -12.28 16.97
C VAL A 81 8.09 -11.29 16.43
N ARG A 82 8.49 -10.02 16.39
CA ARG A 82 7.73 -8.94 15.74
C ARG A 82 8.58 -8.35 14.63
N TYR A 83 8.07 -8.37 13.41
CA TYR A 83 8.74 -7.74 12.26
C TYR A 83 7.71 -7.00 11.40
N SER A 84 8.18 -5.95 10.74
CA SER A 84 7.36 -5.15 9.84
C SER A 84 7.88 -5.29 8.42
N HIS A 85 6.96 -5.33 7.45
CA HIS A 85 7.31 -5.48 6.05
C HIS A 85 6.34 -4.70 5.15
N ALA A 86 6.78 -4.36 3.94
CA ALA A 86 5.91 -3.79 2.92
C ALA A 86 5.00 -4.87 2.32
N GLY A 87 3.69 -4.71 2.39
CA GLY A 87 2.70 -5.59 1.80
C GLY A 87 2.77 -5.58 0.27
N LEU A 88 2.36 -6.68 -0.37
CA LEU A 88 2.35 -6.77 -1.84
C LEU A 88 1.51 -5.64 -2.46
N HIS A 89 0.33 -5.34 -1.90
CA HIS A 89 -0.55 -4.27 -2.41
C HIS A 89 0.13 -2.90 -2.41
N ASN A 90 0.83 -2.55 -1.34
CA ASN A 90 1.57 -1.29 -1.25
C ASN A 90 2.70 -1.25 -2.28
N VAL A 91 3.53 -2.30 -2.32
CA VAL A 91 4.63 -2.43 -3.29
C VAL A 91 4.14 -2.31 -4.73
N THR A 92 3.09 -3.05 -5.10
CA THR A 92 2.58 -3.03 -6.48
C THR A 92 1.92 -1.71 -6.83
N THR A 93 1.20 -1.09 -5.90
CA THR A 93 0.54 0.21 -6.16
C THR A 93 1.57 1.30 -6.43
N GLN A 94 2.59 1.43 -5.58
CA GLN A 94 3.62 2.46 -5.74
C GLN A 94 4.47 2.22 -6.98
N ILE A 95 4.95 0.98 -7.17
CA ILE A 95 5.82 0.65 -8.31
C ILE A 95 5.06 0.73 -9.63
N ASN A 96 3.85 0.19 -9.74
CA ASN A 96 3.12 0.22 -11.02
C ASN A 96 2.72 1.62 -11.43
N LYS A 97 2.40 2.50 -10.46
CA LYS A 97 2.15 3.91 -10.74
C LYS A 97 3.39 4.56 -11.37
N ALA A 98 4.54 4.45 -10.71
CA ALA A 98 5.79 5.02 -11.20
C ALA A 98 6.28 4.39 -12.52
N LEU A 99 6.14 3.07 -12.71
CA LEU A 99 6.46 2.41 -13.98
C LEU A 99 5.59 2.91 -15.14
N SER A 100 4.29 3.15 -14.89
CA SER A 100 3.34 3.58 -15.92
C SER A 100 3.68 4.96 -16.49
N GLU A 101 4.27 5.85 -15.69
CA GLU A 101 4.72 7.18 -16.12
C GLU A 101 5.83 7.09 -17.18
N HIS A 102 6.56 5.98 -17.24
CA HIS A 102 7.62 5.71 -18.21
C HIS A 102 7.24 4.65 -19.25
N GLY A 103 5.96 4.31 -19.38
CA GLY A 103 5.48 3.32 -20.37
C GLY A 103 5.97 1.89 -20.09
N LEU A 104 6.22 1.57 -18.83
CA LEU A 104 6.60 0.24 -18.35
C LEU A 104 5.42 -0.42 -17.62
N THR A 105 5.23 -1.71 -17.81
CA THR A 105 4.20 -2.50 -17.12
C THR A 105 4.79 -3.76 -16.52
N ALA A 106 4.48 -4.03 -15.25
CA ALA A 106 4.84 -5.28 -14.58
C ALA A 106 3.72 -6.33 -14.71
N SER A 107 4.10 -7.60 -14.82
CA SER A 107 3.20 -8.74 -14.88
C SER A 107 3.88 -9.96 -14.26
N TRP A 108 3.10 -10.99 -13.91
CA TRP A 108 3.63 -12.22 -13.35
C TRP A 108 3.11 -13.44 -14.09
N VAL A 109 3.98 -14.43 -14.24
CA VAL A 109 3.63 -15.79 -14.62
C VAL A 109 3.95 -16.70 -13.44
N THR A 110 2.97 -17.49 -13.01
CA THR A 110 3.13 -18.42 -11.89
C THR A 110 3.04 -19.85 -12.39
N SER A 111 3.99 -20.69 -11.98
CA SER A 111 3.99 -22.12 -12.29
C SER A 111 4.27 -22.94 -11.04
N GLN A 112 3.90 -24.22 -11.08
CA GLN A 112 4.27 -25.19 -10.06
C GLN A 112 5.03 -26.32 -10.72
N THR A 113 6.24 -26.62 -10.23
CA THR A 113 7.09 -27.68 -10.78
C THR A 113 7.72 -28.44 -9.63
N ASN A 114 7.60 -29.77 -9.63
CA ASN A 114 8.14 -30.65 -8.59
C ASN A 114 7.72 -30.25 -7.16
N GLY A 115 6.50 -29.73 -7.00
CA GLY A 115 5.96 -29.29 -5.70
C GLY A 115 6.49 -27.94 -5.21
N ALA A 116 7.36 -27.26 -5.96
CA ALA A 116 7.78 -25.89 -5.71
C ALA A 116 6.91 -24.90 -6.49
N VAL A 117 6.61 -23.75 -5.87
CA VAL A 117 5.96 -22.61 -6.50
C VAL A 117 7.04 -21.74 -7.13
N MET A 118 6.91 -21.45 -8.42
CA MET A 118 7.78 -20.54 -9.15
C MET A 118 6.97 -19.33 -9.62
N VAL A 119 7.53 -18.15 -9.44
CA VAL A 119 6.95 -16.89 -9.90
C VAL A 119 8.00 -16.16 -10.73
N THR A 120 7.63 -15.83 -11.96
CA THR A 120 8.41 -14.99 -12.87
C THR A 120 7.74 -13.62 -12.96
N CYS A 121 8.44 -12.58 -12.53
CA CYS A 121 8.03 -11.19 -12.78
C CYS A 121 8.62 -10.73 -14.11
N LYS A 122 7.82 -10.06 -14.92
CA LYS A 122 8.19 -9.52 -16.22
C LYS A 122 7.80 -8.06 -16.30
N ILE A 123 8.75 -7.18 -16.63
CA ILE A 123 8.49 -5.78 -16.97
C ILE A 123 8.60 -5.62 -18.48
N THR A 124 7.55 -5.07 -19.10
CA THR A 124 7.48 -4.85 -20.54
C THR A 124 7.37 -3.35 -20.82
N HIS A 125 8.19 -2.85 -21.74
CA HIS A 125 8.07 -1.49 -22.26
C HIS A 125 7.05 -1.43 -23.39
N ILE A 126 6.41 -0.28 -23.60
CA ILE A 126 5.40 -0.07 -24.65
C ILE A 126 5.91 -0.39 -26.07
N GLN A 127 7.24 -0.30 -26.31
CA GLN A 127 7.85 -0.71 -27.59
C GLN A 127 8.12 -2.22 -27.72
N GLY A 128 7.71 -3.03 -26.74
CA GLY A 128 7.70 -4.49 -26.83
C GLY A 128 8.91 -5.22 -26.24
N HIS A 129 9.97 -4.51 -25.83
CA HIS A 129 11.06 -5.15 -25.09
C HIS A 129 10.64 -5.47 -23.65
N SER A 130 11.13 -6.58 -23.12
CA SER A 130 10.82 -7.01 -21.77
C SER A 130 12.00 -7.71 -21.11
N GLU A 131 12.17 -7.48 -19.81
CA GLU A 131 13.08 -8.23 -18.95
C GLU A 131 12.29 -8.95 -17.85
N GLU A 132 12.83 -10.05 -17.36
CA GLU A 132 12.17 -10.89 -16.36
C GLU A 132 13.14 -11.45 -15.33
N THR A 133 12.61 -11.77 -14.15
CA THR A 133 13.33 -12.46 -13.08
C THR A 133 12.40 -13.47 -12.41
N SER A 134 12.96 -14.61 -12.00
CA SER A 134 12.21 -15.71 -11.43
C SER A 134 12.74 -16.08 -10.06
N LEU A 135 11.82 -16.37 -9.13
CA LEU A 135 12.15 -16.98 -7.85
C LEU A 135 11.25 -18.20 -7.63
N ALA A 136 11.78 -19.20 -6.93
CA ALA A 136 11.06 -20.40 -6.58
C ALA A 136 11.22 -20.74 -5.10
N ALA A 137 10.15 -21.24 -4.49
CA ALA A 137 10.14 -21.67 -3.10
C ALA A 137 9.09 -22.78 -2.88
N PRO A 138 9.27 -23.64 -1.87
CA PRO A 138 8.20 -24.56 -1.46
C PRO A 138 6.97 -23.78 -0.93
N PRO A 139 5.77 -24.38 -0.95
CA PRO A 139 4.60 -23.82 -0.30
C PRO A 139 4.87 -23.54 1.19
N ASP A 140 4.47 -22.37 1.66
CA ASP A 140 4.70 -21.94 3.05
C ASP A 140 3.76 -22.69 4.00
N ALA A 141 4.27 -23.78 4.56
CA ALA A 141 3.56 -24.61 5.53
C ALA A 141 3.61 -24.05 6.97
N THR A 142 4.08 -22.81 7.17
CA THR A 142 4.17 -22.23 8.52
C THR A 142 2.78 -21.97 9.11
N GLY A 143 2.60 -22.29 10.39
CA GLY A 143 1.37 -22.09 11.14
C GLY A 143 0.33 -23.19 10.88
N SER A 144 -0.96 -22.85 10.97
CA SER A 144 -2.09 -23.77 10.74
C SER A 144 -2.71 -23.63 9.35
N LYS A 145 -1.88 -23.32 8.33
CA LYS A 145 -2.35 -23.11 6.96
C LYS A 145 -2.69 -24.43 6.28
N ASN A 146 -3.76 -24.43 5.49
CA ASN A 146 -4.04 -25.54 4.57
C ASN A 146 -3.14 -25.44 3.32
N ALA A 147 -3.09 -26.52 2.52
CA ALA A 147 -2.20 -26.59 1.35
C ALA A 147 -2.41 -25.46 0.33
N ILE A 148 -3.66 -25.01 0.12
CA ILE A 148 -3.99 -23.93 -0.82
C ILE A 148 -3.49 -22.58 -0.27
N GLN A 149 -3.69 -22.33 1.02
CA GLN A 149 -3.21 -21.13 1.71
C GLN A 149 -1.68 -21.05 1.71
N ALA A 150 -0.99 -22.18 1.89
CA ALA A 150 0.46 -22.27 1.81
C ALA A 150 0.97 -21.79 0.44
N ILE A 151 0.39 -22.33 -0.64
CA ILE A 151 0.71 -21.93 -2.02
C ILE A 151 0.44 -20.43 -2.23
N GLY A 152 -0.74 -19.94 -1.84
CA GLY A 152 -1.13 -18.54 -2.01
C GLY A 152 -0.19 -17.57 -1.27
N SER A 153 0.24 -17.93 -0.06
CA SER A 153 1.20 -17.12 0.68
C SER A 153 2.59 -17.12 0.05
N THR A 154 3.04 -18.25 -0.50
CA THR A 154 4.30 -18.32 -1.25
C THR A 154 4.23 -17.48 -2.53
N VAL A 155 3.13 -17.57 -3.31
CA VAL A 155 2.95 -16.75 -4.53
C VAL A 155 3.03 -15.26 -4.18
N THR A 156 2.29 -14.81 -3.17
CA THR A 156 2.27 -13.41 -2.74
C THR A 156 3.66 -12.92 -2.33
N TYR A 157 4.40 -13.76 -1.60
CA TYR A 157 5.77 -13.46 -1.19
C TYR A 157 6.69 -13.33 -2.40
N LEU A 158 6.71 -14.32 -3.29
CA LEU A 158 7.59 -14.33 -4.46
C LEU A 158 7.27 -13.21 -5.45
N GLN A 159 6.00 -12.85 -5.65
CA GLN A 159 5.58 -11.71 -6.48
C GLN A 159 6.21 -10.40 -5.99
N ARG A 160 6.22 -10.18 -4.67
CA ARG A 160 6.82 -8.98 -4.07
C ARG A 160 8.32 -8.91 -4.35
N TYR A 161 9.07 -9.96 -4.04
CA TYR A 161 10.53 -9.93 -4.17
C TYR A 161 11.01 -9.94 -5.62
N THR A 162 10.30 -10.62 -6.52
CA THR A 162 10.64 -10.59 -7.95
C THR A 162 10.44 -9.20 -8.54
N LEU A 163 9.39 -8.46 -8.15
CA LEU A 163 9.18 -7.09 -8.59
C LEU A 163 10.23 -6.12 -8.02
N LEU A 164 10.54 -6.22 -6.73
CA LEU A 164 11.61 -5.44 -6.09
C LEU A 164 12.96 -5.70 -6.75
N ALA A 165 13.30 -6.98 -7.00
CA ALA A 165 14.55 -7.37 -7.65
C ALA A 165 14.66 -6.82 -9.08
N LEU A 166 13.59 -6.92 -9.88
CA LEU A 166 13.61 -6.47 -11.27
C LEU A 166 13.65 -4.94 -11.39
N THR A 167 13.00 -4.23 -10.47
CA THR A 167 13.04 -2.76 -10.40
C THR A 167 14.32 -2.24 -9.73
N GLY A 168 15.07 -3.08 -9.03
CA GLY A 168 16.25 -2.68 -8.26
C GLY A 168 15.91 -1.82 -7.04
N LEU A 169 14.71 -2.00 -6.49
CA LEU A 169 14.23 -1.28 -5.31
C LEU A 169 14.26 -2.17 -4.08
N ALA A 170 14.41 -1.55 -2.92
CA ALA A 170 14.24 -2.18 -1.62
C ALA A 170 13.09 -1.49 -0.88
N ALA A 171 12.38 -2.22 -0.02
CA ALA A 171 11.49 -1.57 0.93
C ALA A 171 12.33 -0.77 1.95
N TYR A 172 11.78 0.33 2.43
CA TYR A 172 12.40 1.15 3.47
C TYR A 172 12.83 0.26 4.64
N ASP A 173 14.07 0.42 5.09
CA ASP A 173 14.60 -0.30 6.26
C ASP A 173 14.73 -1.84 6.07
N GLN A 174 14.90 -2.32 4.82
CA GLN A 174 15.16 -3.75 4.55
C GLN A 174 16.54 -4.25 5.03
N ASP A 175 17.49 -3.34 5.28
CA ASP A 175 18.86 -3.69 5.73
C ASP A 175 18.92 -4.06 7.23
N ASP A 176 17.89 -3.71 8.01
CA ASP A 176 17.80 -4.03 9.45
C ASP A 176 17.14 -5.41 9.72
N ASP A 177 16.61 -6.08 8.70
CA ASP A 177 15.96 -7.41 8.84
C ASP A 177 16.96 -8.58 8.71
N GLY A 178 18.24 -8.30 8.43
CA GLY A 178 19.33 -9.26 8.30
C GLY A 178 20.07 -9.52 9.63
N LYS A 179 19.46 -10.28 10.53
CA LYS A 179 19.96 -10.62 11.89
C LYS A 179 20.13 -9.41 12.81
N GLY A 180 19.19 -9.28 13.76
CA GLY A 180 19.45 -8.71 15.08
C GLY A 180 20.33 -7.46 15.09
N ALA A 181 19.81 -6.34 14.59
CA ALA A 181 20.16 -5.11 15.25
C ALA A 181 19.42 -5.13 16.59
N ASP A 182 20.14 -5.41 17.67
CA ASP A 182 19.76 -4.85 18.97
C ASP A 182 19.35 -3.39 18.72
N PRO A 183 18.26 -2.88 19.36
CA PRO A 183 17.92 -1.47 19.25
C PRO A 183 19.22 -0.67 19.43
N PRO A 184 19.50 0.32 18.55
CA PRO A 184 20.81 0.93 18.42
C PRO A 184 21.39 1.17 19.81
N PRO A 185 22.59 0.64 20.13
CA PRO A 185 23.08 0.66 21.50
C PRO A 185 23.19 2.12 21.92
N GLY A 186 22.27 2.57 22.77
CA GLY A 186 22.29 3.95 23.21
C GLY A 186 21.01 4.55 23.78
N VAL A 187 19.83 3.94 23.67
CA VAL A 187 18.62 4.48 24.32
C VAL A 187 17.94 3.39 25.16
N PRO A 188 18.09 3.39 26.50
CA PRO A 188 17.37 2.47 27.37
C PRO A 188 15.86 2.72 27.26
N LYS A 189 15.05 1.71 27.56
CA LYS A 189 13.60 1.90 27.76
C LYS A 189 13.39 2.65 29.09
N PRO A 190 12.49 3.66 29.18
CA PRO A 190 12.14 4.27 30.46
C PRO A 190 11.65 3.20 31.45
N ASN A 191 12.05 3.32 32.71
CA ASN A 191 11.44 2.55 33.79
C ASN A 191 10.04 3.10 34.11
N GLU A 192 9.30 2.41 34.98
CA GLU A 192 7.91 2.76 35.33
C GLU A 192 7.79 4.19 35.90
N GLN A 193 8.72 4.59 36.78
CA GLN A 193 8.75 5.94 37.35
C GLN A 193 9.05 7.01 36.29
N GLU A 194 10.03 6.77 35.42
CA GLU A 194 10.36 7.68 34.32
C GLU A 194 9.19 7.82 33.34
N GLN A 195 8.45 6.73 33.10
CA GLN A 195 7.26 6.74 32.26
C GLN A 195 6.14 7.58 32.87
N GLU A 196 5.87 7.45 34.17
CA GLU A 196 4.88 8.29 34.89
C GLU A 196 5.22 9.79 34.80
N ILE A 197 6.50 10.14 34.93
CA ILE A 197 6.96 11.52 34.80
C ILE A 197 6.79 12.04 33.36
N ILE A 198 7.12 11.22 32.36
CA ILE A 198 6.92 11.57 30.94
C ILE A 198 5.44 11.77 30.64
N ASP A 199 4.56 10.91 31.14
CA ASP A 199 3.12 11.02 30.96
C ASP A 199 2.58 12.29 31.65
N SER A 200 3.09 12.62 32.85
CA SER A 200 2.77 13.87 33.55
C SER A 200 3.22 15.12 32.78
N ILE A 201 4.36 15.07 32.10
CA ILE A 201 4.81 16.13 31.19
C ILE A 201 3.83 16.25 30.02
N CYS A 202 3.45 15.13 29.38
CA CYS A 202 2.56 15.12 28.24
C CYS A 202 1.18 15.71 28.56
N VAL A 203 0.62 15.41 29.74
CA VAL A 203 -0.68 15.96 30.18
C VAL A 203 -0.63 17.49 30.35
N ARG A 204 0.53 18.04 30.68
CA ARG A 204 0.70 19.48 30.96
C ARG A 204 1.13 20.31 29.75
N LEU A 205 1.44 19.65 28.64
CA LEU A 205 1.75 20.32 27.38
C LEU A 205 0.46 20.84 26.71
N PRO A 206 0.53 21.96 25.97
CA PRO A 206 -0.64 22.52 25.31
C PRO A 206 -1.09 21.59 24.17
N VAL A 207 -2.34 21.14 24.26
CA VAL A 207 -3.01 20.43 23.16
C VAL A 207 -3.42 21.45 22.09
N VAL A 208 -3.16 21.12 20.83
CA VAL A 208 -3.53 21.96 19.68
C VAL A 208 -4.77 21.35 19.04
N GLU A 209 -5.68 22.17 18.55
CA GLU A 209 -6.91 21.70 17.90
C GLU A 209 -6.60 20.72 16.76
N GLY A 210 -7.28 19.57 16.77
CA GLY A 210 -7.07 18.48 15.81
C GLY A 210 -5.78 17.66 16.00
N LYS A 211 -4.99 17.90 17.05
CA LYS A 211 -3.71 17.22 17.29
C LYS A 211 -3.57 16.69 18.71
N LEU A 212 -3.02 15.49 18.85
CA LEU A 212 -2.64 14.88 20.12
C LEU A 212 -1.14 14.88 20.34
N ILE A 213 -0.74 14.89 21.61
CA ILE A 213 0.66 14.75 22.01
C ILE A 213 1.06 13.27 21.98
N ASN A 214 2.17 12.97 21.31
CA ASN A 214 2.73 11.63 21.23
C ASN A 214 3.76 11.42 22.36
N SER A 215 3.40 10.68 23.40
CA SER A 215 4.30 10.41 24.54
C SER A 215 5.61 9.74 24.14
N ARG A 216 5.60 8.88 23.11
CA ARG A 216 6.83 8.25 22.58
C ARG A 216 7.77 9.27 21.94
N LYS A 217 7.21 10.23 21.20
CA LYS A 217 8.02 11.30 20.59
C LYS A 217 8.53 12.28 21.66
N VAL A 218 7.71 12.60 22.66
CA VAL A 218 8.15 13.41 23.81
C VAL A 218 9.33 12.74 24.52
N ALA A 219 9.22 11.44 24.83
CA ALA A 219 10.31 10.67 25.42
C ALA A 219 11.57 10.67 24.55
N ALA A 220 11.43 10.44 23.25
CA ALA A 220 12.55 10.43 22.31
C ALA A 220 13.26 11.79 22.22
N ILE A 221 12.49 12.89 22.21
CA ILE A 221 13.04 14.25 22.16
C ILE A 221 13.81 14.58 23.45
N ILE A 222 13.26 14.23 24.61
CA ILE A 222 13.94 14.44 25.90
C ILE A 222 15.24 13.64 25.94
N TYR A 223 15.20 12.37 25.54
CA TYR A 223 16.37 11.51 25.57
C TYR A 223 17.45 11.96 24.57
N ALA A 224 17.07 12.38 23.36
CA ALA A 224 18.00 12.89 22.37
C ALA A 224 18.77 14.12 22.87
N GLN A 225 18.11 14.99 23.65
CA GLN A 225 18.71 16.20 24.19
C GLN A 225 19.57 15.94 25.44
N ASN A 226 19.07 15.12 26.36
CA ASN A 226 19.66 14.98 27.71
C ASN A 226 20.45 13.69 27.92
N ARG A 227 20.35 12.74 26.97
CA ARG A 227 20.89 11.36 27.10
C ARG A 227 20.38 10.62 28.35
N ALA A 228 19.25 11.07 28.91
CA ALA A 228 18.60 10.51 30.09
C ALA A 228 17.11 10.88 30.10
N TYR A 229 16.29 10.06 30.75
CA TYR A 229 14.89 10.36 31.02
C TYR A 229 14.73 11.14 32.34
N PRO A 230 13.63 11.90 32.48
CA PRO A 230 13.33 12.57 33.73
C PRO A 230 12.80 11.55 34.74
N SER A 231 13.41 11.51 35.92
CA SER A 231 13.06 10.58 37.00
C SER A 231 12.52 11.26 38.26
N LYS A 232 12.40 12.60 38.25
CA LYS A 232 11.95 13.41 39.40
C LYS A 232 10.77 14.28 38.99
N GLU A 233 9.79 14.45 39.88
CA GLU A 233 8.66 15.36 39.68
C GLU A 233 9.08 16.81 39.46
N SER A 234 10.16 17.27 40.13
CA SER A 234 10.69 18.62 39.95
C SER A 234 11.21 18.89 38.52
N SER A 235 11.34 17.86 37.68
CA SER A 235 11.74 17.98 36.28
C SER A 235 10.56 18.25 35.34
N ILE A 236 9.32 18.19 35.82
CA ILE A 236 8.12 18.34 34.98
C ILE A 236 7.97 19.79 34.49
N ASP A 237 7.93 20.78 35.40
CA ASP A 237 7.77 22.20 35.01
C ASP A 237 8.85 22.66 34.03
N PRO A 238 10.15 22.40 34.29
CA PRO A 238 11.20 22.84 33.37
C PRO A 238 11.12 22.14 32.00
N ALA A 239 10.68 20.88 31.96
CA ALA A 239 10.52 20.16 30.70
C ALA A 239 9.35 20.75 29.88
N VAL A 240 8.22 21.05 30.52
CA VAL A 240 7.06 21.69 29.87
C VAL A 240 7.45 23.07 29.32
N GLU A 241 8.10 23.91 30.13
CA GLU A 241 8.59 25.22 29.67
C GLU A 241 9.57 25.11 28.48
N TRP A 242 10.45 24.11 28.51
CA TRP A 242 11.40 23.87 27.43
C TRP A 242 10.71 23.48 26.11
N PHE A 243 9.70 22.61 26.18
CA PHE A 243 8.89 22.24 25.03
C PHE A 243 8.05 23.41 24.51
N MET A 244 7.55 24.29 25.38
CA MET A 244 6.77 25.46 24.94
C MET A 244 7.63 26.55 24.30
N LYS A 245 8.91 26.68 24.70
CA LYS A 245 9.81 27.71 24.18
C LYS A 245 10.33 27.43 22.78
N LYS A 246 10.39 26.17 22.37
CA LYS A 246 10.79 25.76 21.01
C LYS A 246 9.57 25.24 20.30
N ASP A 247 9.23 25.79 19.14
CA ASP A 247 8.19 25.19 18.31
C ASP A 247 8.64 23.77 17.91
N ARG A 248 7.88 22.76 18.36
CA ARG A 248 8.17 21.32 18.19
C ARG A 248 6.97 20.64 17.55
N PRO A 249 6.70 20.89 16.26
CA PRO A 249 5.57 20.27 15.58
C PRO A 249 5.68 18.72 15.57
N GLU A 250 6.89 18.18 15.73
CA GLU A 250 7.11 16.74 15.71
C GLU A 250 6.44 16.03 16.87
N MET A 251 6.20 16.69 18.01
CA MET A 251 5.59 16.06 19.19
C MET A 251 4.10 15.73 19.00
N TYR A 252 3.46 16.31 17.98
CA TYR A 252 2.05 16.12 17.71
C TYR A 252 1.78 14.99 16.69
N MET A 253 0.58 14.42 16.78
CA MET A 253 -0.03 13.53 15.79
C MET A 253 -1.48 13.95 15.52
N PRO A 254 -2.09 13.61 14.37
CA PRO A 254 -3.52 13.86 14.14
C PRO A 254 -4.39 13.18 15.21
N ASP A 255 -5.43 13.87 15.71
CA ASP A 255 -6.42 13.26 16.60
C ASP A 255 -7.53 12.60 15.78
N ASN A 256 -7.39 11.30 15.52
CA ASN A 256 -8.34 10.52 14.73
C ASN A 256 -9.51 9.96 15.57
N ARG A 257 -9.64 10.33 16.85
CA ARG A 257 -10.70 9.82 17.71
C ARG A 257 -12.08 10.36 17.33
N SER A 258 -13.08 9.51 17.40
CA SER A 258 -14.50 9.84 17.40
C SER A 258 -14.86 10.76 18.58
N GLN A 259 -16.01 11.44 18.53
CA GLN A 259 -16.46 12.29 19.64
C GLN A 259 -16.70 11.44 20.89
N PHE A 260 -17.24 10.24 20.73
CA PHE A 260 -17.44 9.30 21.84
C PHE A 260 -16.14 8.96 22.57
N GLU A 261 -15.07 8.67 21.83
CA GLU A 261 -13.76 8.37 22.43
C GLU A 261 -13.15 9.59 23.12
N LYS A 262 -13.36 10.79 22.56
CA LYS A 262 -12.95 12.05 23.20
C LYS A 262 -13.69 12.29 24.51
N ASP A 263 -15.00 12.13 24.52
CA ASP A 263 -15.87 12.37 25.68
C ASP A 263 -15.59 11.37 26.83
N ASN A 264 -15.18 10.14 26.49
CA ASN A 264 -14.87 9.09 27.47
C ASN A 264 -13.37 8.92 27.75
N ASN A 265 -12.53 9.83 27.25
CA ASN A 265 -11.07 9.79 27.39
C ASN A 265 -10.46 8.42 26.99
N MET A 266 -10.98 7.81 25.93
CA MET A 266 -10.50 6.54 25.40
C MET A 266 -9.35 6.76 24.40
N PRO A 267 -8.37 5.85 24.33
CA PRO A 267 -7.36 5.87 23.28
C PRO A 267 -8.02 5.52 21.93
N GLY A 268 -7.69 6.27 20.87
CA GLY A 268 -8.07 5.89 19.51
C GLY A 268 -7.25 4.71 19.03
N ASP A 269 -7.87 3.80 18.29
CA ASP A 269 -7.20 2.70 17.62
C ASP A 269 -6.97 3.01 16.12
N ALA A 270 -6.44 2.05 15.36
CA ALA A 270 -6.14 2.23 13.94
C ALA A 270 -7.40 2.34 13.06
N ASP A 271 -8.54 1.90 13.58
CA ASP A 271 -9.83 1.87 12.90
C ASP A 271 -10.77 3.00 13.39
N SER A 272 -10.36 3.81 14.38
CA SER A 272 -11.09 5.01 14.81
C SER A 272 -11.23 5.98 13.64
N VAL A 273 -12.48 6.29 13.30
CA VAL A 273 -12.85 7.28 12.28
C VAL A 273 -13.46 8.48 12.99
N PRO A 274 -12.99 9.72 12.72
CA PRO A 274 -13.62 10.92 13.25
C PRO A 274 -15.09 11.00 12.82
N ASP A 275 -15.99 11.41 13.72
CA ASP A 275 -17.43 11.46 13.44
C ASP A 275 -17.79 12.38 12.27
N GLU A 276 -16.96 13.37 11.98
CA GLU A 276 -17.10 14.24 10.79
C GLU A 276 -16.95 13.45 9.49
N ALA A 277 -15.97 12.54 9.41
CA ALA A 277 -15.79 11.66 8.26
C ALA A 277 -16.96 10.66 8.13
N THR A 278 -17.52 10.18 9.25
CA THR A 278 -18.74 9.36 9.25
C THR A 278 -19.96 10.15 8.75
N LYS A 279 -20.13 11.40 9.18
CA LYS A 279 -21.22 12.28 8.72
C LYS A 279 -21.10 12.61 7.23
N GLU A 280 -19.89 12.87 6.73
CA GLU A 280 -19.63 13.07 5.31
C GLU A 280 -19.94 11.79 4.49
N ALA A 281 -19.57 10.63 5.02
CA ALA A 281 -19.90 9.34 4.40
C ALA A 281 -21.41 9.08 4.39
N GLU A 282 -22.13 9.37 5.48
CA GLU A 282 -23.59 9.28 5.55
C GLU A 282 -24.29 10.24 4.58
N GLN A 283 -23.79 11.47 4.45
CA GLN A 283 -24.34 12.44 3.50
C GLN A 283 -24.12 11.98 2.05
N THR A 284 -22.92 11.49 1.74
CA THR A 284 -22.61 10.87 0.44
C THR A 284 -23.50 9.66 0.17
N ALA A 285 -23.78 8.84 1.20
CA ALA A 285 -24.67 7.69 1.08
C ALA A 285 -26.12 8.13 0.85
N LYS A 286 -26.61 9.16 1.54
CA LYS A 286 -27.96 9.75 1.32
C LYS A 286 -28.13 10.25 -0.11
N GLU A 287 -27.12 10.92 -0.66
CA GLU A 287 -27.14 11.39 -2.05
C GLU A 287 -27.14 10.25 -3.07
N LYS A 288 -26.44 9.14 -2.79
CA LYS A 288 -26.29 8.01 -3.73
C LYS A 288 -27.41 6.97 -3.63
N PHE A 289 -27.89 6.65 -2.43
CA PHE A 289 -28.80 5.54 -2.19
C PHE A 289 -30.28 5.96 -2.09
N GLY A 290 -30.59 7.26 -2.09
CA GLY A 290 -31.97 7.76 -2.10
C GLY A 290 -32.70 7.56 -0.77
N LYS A 291 -34.01 7.33 -0.80
CA LYS A 291 -34.88 7.23 0.40
C LYS A 291 -34.42 6.10 1.33
N GLU A 292 -34.40 6.38 2.63
CA GLU A 292 -34.28 5.35 3.66
C GLU A 292 -35.35 4.28 3.42
N THR A 293 -34.94 3.01 3.37
CA THR A 293 -35.87 1.88 3.32
C THR A 293 -36.64 1.85 4.63
N GLU A 294 -37.89 2.31 4.61
CA GLU A 294 -38.84 2.08 5.71
C GLU A 294 -38.93 0.57 5.94
N GLN A 295 -38.55 0.14 7.15
CA GLN A 295 -38.63 -1.26 7.54
C GLN A 295 -40.12 -1.63 7.56
N ALA A 296 -40.55 -2.50 6.63
CA ALA A 296 -41.96 -2.84 6.51
C ALA A 296 -42.46 -3.46 7.83
N GLU A 297 -43.53 -2.92 8.41
CA GLU A 297 -44.07 -3.40 9.69
C GLU A 297 -44.36 -4.89 9.65
N CYS A 298 -43.94 -5.65 10.67
CA CYS A 298 -44.17 -7.09 10.71
C CYS A 298 -45.66 -7.42 10.57
N ARG A 299 -45.98 -8.36 9.69
CA ARG A 299 -47.37 -8.64 9.29
C ARG A 299 -48.26 -9.14 10.44
N TYR A 300 -47.73 -9.95 11.35
CA TYR A 300 -48.49 -10.59 12.42
C TYR A 300 -47.93 -10.25 13.79
N ILE A 301 -48.81 -10.15 14.79
CA ILE A 301 -48.45 -10.21 16.22
C ILE A 301 -49.17 -11.38 16.89
N CYS A 302 -48.47 -12.12 17.74
CA CYS A 302 -49.08 -13.13 18.60
C CYS A 302 -49.53 -12.51 19.92
N ASN A 303 -50.82 -12.58 20.24
CA ASN A 303 -51.37 -12.02 21.48
C ASN A 303 -51.04 -12.86 22.72
N SER A 304 -50.58 -14.09 22.52
CA SER A 304 -50.19 -14.98 23.63
C SER A 304 -48.73 -14.80 24.06
N CYS A 305 -47.87 -14.25 23.21
CA CYS A 305 -46.44 -14.10 23.51
C CYS A 305 -45.83 -12.76 23.07
N ASP A 306 -46.68 -11.82 22.64
CA ASP A 306 -46.36 -10.46 22.17
C ASP A 306 -45.26 -10.40 21.09
N ARG A 307 -45.08 -11.51 20.34
CA ARG A 307 -44.05 -11.58 19.31
C ARG A 307 -44.60 -11.17 17.95
N GLU A 308 -43.85 -10.31 17.29
CA GLU A 308 -44.08 -9.89 15.91
C GLU A 308 -43.33 -10.78 14.91
N PHE A 309 -43.97 -11.13 13.78
CA PHE A 309 -43.39 -11.99 12.74
C PHE A 309 -44.12 -11.84 11.40
N ASP A 310 -43.46 -12.20 10.29
CA ASP A 310 -44.02 -12.01 8.94
C ASP A 310 -44.71 -13.22 8.33
N LEU A 311 -44.37 -14.43 8.77
CA LEU A 311 -44.91 -15.68 8.23
C LEU A 311 -45.36 -16.59 9.37
N LEU A 312 -46.61 -17.06 9.28
CA LEU A 312 -47.08 -18.16 10.10
C LEU A 312 -46.31 -19.45 9.77
N ASN A 313 -46.20 -20.35 10.74
CA ASN A 313 -45.59 -21.65 10.49
C ASN A 313 -46.43 -22.49 9.51
N LYS A 314 -45.93 -23.66 9.08
CA LYS A 314 -46.61 -24.53 8.09
C LYS A 314 -48.03 -24.96 8.50
N THR A 315 -48.37 -24.85 9.78
CA THR A 315 -49.68 -25.19 10.35
C THR A 315 -50.55 -23.96 10.64
N GLY A 316 -50.12 -22.75 10.26
CA GLY A 316 -50.88 -21.52 10.46
C GLY A 316 -50.82 -20.93 11.88
N LEU A 317 -49.79 -21.27 12.66
CA LEU A 317 -49.65 -20.87 14.08
C LEU A 317 -48.42 -19.98 14.27
N CYS A 318 -48.38 -19.29 15.42
CA CYS A 318 -47.21 -18.51 15.84
C CYS A 318 -45.93 -19.39 15.81
N PRO A 319 -44.86 -18.97 15.14
CA PRO A 319 -43.64 -19.79 15.02
C PRO A 319 -42.87 -19.97 16.34
N SER A 320 -43.15 -19.16 17.37
CA SER A 320 -42.45 -19.23 18.66
C SER A 320 -43.22 -20.02 19.71
N CYS A 321 -44.52 -19.78 19.87
CA CYS A 321 -45.31 -20.40 20.94
C CYS A 321 -46.41 -21.33 20.43
N PHE A 322 -46.54 -21.51 19.11
CA PHE A 322 -47.55 -22.35 18.45
C PHE A 322 -49.00 -22.01 18.80
N SER A 323 -49.25 -20.81 19.34
CA SER A 323 -50.60 -20.30 19.55
C SER A 323 -51.26 -19.97 18.21
N ASN A 324 -52.58 -20.17 18.13
CA ASN A 324 -53.43 -19.72 17.03
C ASN A 324 -53.98 -18.31 17.25
N ASP A 325 -53.71 -17.71 18.41
CA ASP A 325 -54.15 -16.36 18.77
C ASP A 325 -53.16 -15.32 18.22
N THR A 326 -53.24 -15.11 16.92
CA THR A 326 -52.39 -14.19 16.16
C THR A 326 -53.25 -13.18 15.40
N THR A 327 -52.91 -11.90 15.52
CA THR A 327 -53.57 -10.81 14.80
C THR A 327 -52.75 -10.45 13.56
N ASP A 328 -53.36 -10.55 12.37
CA ASP A 328 -52.80 -10.01 11.13
C ASP A 328 -53.03 -8.49 11.13
N ARG A 329 -51.94 -7.72 11.15
CA ARG A 329 -51.98 -6.25 11.17
C ARG A 329 -52.23 -5.65 9.78
N ARG A 330 -52.21 -6.47 8.72
CA ARG A 330 -52.41 -6.04 7.33
C ARG A 330 -53.72 -6.56 6.70
N ALA A 331 -54.59 -7.21 7.48
CA ALA A 331 -55.86 -7.79 7.02
C ALA A 331 -57.07 -6.87 7.30
#